data_AF-A0A2S0MNI8-F1
#
_entry.id   AF-A0A2S0MNI8-F1
#
_cell.length_a   1.000
_cell.length_b   1.000
_cell.length_c   1.000
_cell.angle_alpha   90.00
_cell.angle_beta   90.00
_cell.angle_gamma   90.00
#
_symmetry.space_group_name_H-M   'P 1'
#
loop_
_entity.id
_entity.type
_entity.pdbx_description
1 polymer ?
#
loop_
_entity_poly.entity_id
_entity_poly.type
_entity_poly.pdbx_seq_one_letter_code
_entity_poly.pdbx_strand_id
1 'polypeptide(L)'
;MLADRCLIVVFCMFVSACPLMAQTDSPADQSQVDQLSQQAASFRRIIARLEAEAEETEAALADRKSALDAAAAELATVQDTVTRLRDEETALKEQMGQAQAELEKLSETRETRDALAAEIDGLGAELRTARADLEQARADASAAAEEKTALDAEAADLRATLKTLKADIAAAQAPQDTGAGDGDAAATAEAERDRILSETEAARTALDEILSRQAEREKRLLDLDRRSATAQAAAEEAEARVAAAEERHAEQTAALTDLQTRIDAATAEAGEVEARVAAAQETAQETAEERGAALAELESRIADATARATEAETGAATAEQAAAERTAALQDLESRIAEATTRATEAEAGIAAAQEHEAERAAALETLEGRIVAATEEAAGAEGKLAELQARIAEAETESERLAEAATAAAQGQREAEDQRAALQTELADLTGRIEEARVTLETLQQERQALETPAPATEAPAAAVAGSQERRSQPLAPGQIAQALARAPGMETVNTAQRTRLEELLGQGVCTHDALSSVLGTVNRQTLVSLIRDLGRC
;
A
#
# COMPACT_ATOMS: atom_id res chain seq x y z
N MET A 1 16.73 21.16 1.87
CA MET A 1 17.40 20.73 3.13
C MET A 1 16.42 20.57 4.31
N LEU A 2 15.19 20.07 4.11
CA LEU A 2 14.20 20.00 5.20
C LEU A 2 13.10 18.93 5.08
N ALA A 3 13.29 17.86 4.28
CA ALA A 3 12.21 16.89 4.03
C ALA A 3 12.64 15.41 4.16
N ASP A 4 13.58 15.09 5.04
CA ASP A 4 14.15 13.73 5.13
C ASP A 4 14.05 13.08 6.53
N ARG A 5 13.03 13.48 7.30
CA ARG A 5 12.78 12.92 8.65
C ARG A 5 11.28 12.77 8.90
N CYS A 6 10.65 11.76 8.31
CA CYS A 6 9.30 11.37 8.75
C CYS A 6 8.95 9.87 8.64
N LEU A 7 9.81 8.99 8.13
CA LEU A 7 9.38 7.63 7.76
C LEU A 7 10.05 6.47 8.51
N ILE A 8 10.42 6.60 9.79
CA ILE A 8 10.89 5.43 10.58
C ILE A 8 10.48 5.59 12.06
N VAL A 9 9.19 5.43 12.41
CA VAL A 9 8.80 5.22 13.83
C VAL A 9 7.63 4.23 14.05
N VAL A 10 6.84 3.81 13.07
CA VAL A 10 5.55 3.13 13.41
C VAL A 10 5.60 1.59 13.52
N PHE A 11 6.70 0.89 13.21
CA PHE A 11 6.69 -0.59 13.12
C PHE A 11 7.21 -1.37 14.36
N CYS A 12 7.06 -0.86 15.59
CA CYS A 12 7.61 -1.54 16.79
C CYS A 12 6.65 -1.73 17.98
N MET A 13 5.32 -1.71 17.79
CA MET A 13 4.36 -1.77 18.91
C MET A 13 3.29 -2.86 18.84
N PHE A 14 3.52 -4.00 18.17
CA PHE A 14 2.60 -5.15 18.26
C PHE A 14 3.33 -6.51 18.27
N VAL A 15 4.17 -6.74 19.30
CA VAL A 15 4.69 -8.09 19.63
C VAL A 15 4.51 -8.36 21.13
N SER A 16 3.31 -8.18 21.66
CA SER A 16 3.02 -8.58 23.03
C SER A 16 1.67 -9.25 23.17
N ALA A 17 1.72 -10.46 23.75
CA ALA A 17 0.64 -11.33 24.19
C ALA A 17 -0.05 -12.22 23.13
N CYS A 18 0.59 -13.34 22.78
CA CYS A 18 -0.14 -14.60 22.52
C CYS A 18 -0.04 -15.48 23.77
N PRO A 19 -1.17 -15.95 24.33
CA PRO A 19 -1.17 -16.96 25.38
C PRO A 19 -0.88 -18.34 24.78
N LEU A 20 -0.06 -19.08 25.52
CA LEU A 20 0.29 -20.48 25.36
C LEU A 20 -1.00 -21.33 25.38
N MET A 21 -1.42 -21.86 24.23
CA MET A 21 -2.49 -22.86 24.11
C MET A 21 -1.90 -24.21 23.68
N ALA A 22 -2.47 -25.25 24.27
CA ALA A 22 -1.94 -26.59 24.42
C ALA A 22 -1.85 -27.39 23.11
N GLN A 23 -0.84 -28.25 23.07
CA GLN A 23 -0.63 -29.32 22.10
C GLN A 23 -1.82 -30.29 22.07
N THR A 24 -2.57 -30.25 20.99
CA THR A 24 -3.35 -31.39 20.52
C THR A 24 -2.60 -31.99 19.34
N ASP A 25 -2.00 -33.17 19.54
CA ASP A 25 -1.40 -34.00 18.50
C ASP A 25 -2.49 -34.53 17.57
N SER A 26 -2.95 -33.68 16.65
CA SER A 26 -3.64 -34.09 15.45
C SER A 26 -2.58 -34.13 14.34
N PRO A 27 -2.47 -35.20 13.54
CA PRO A 27 -1.54 -35.24 12.41
C PRO A 27 -2.04 -34.22 11.38
N ALA A 28 -1.62 -32.97 11.55
CA ALA A 28 -1.81 -31.91 10.58
C ALA A 28 -1.28 -32.44 9.26
N ASP A 29 -2.18 -32.49 8.28
CA ASP A 29 -1.94 -33.02 6.95
C ASP A 29 -0.66 -32.39 6.38
N GLN A 30 0.41 -33.19 6.27
CA GLN A 30 1.75 -32.75 5.89
C GLN A 30 1.74 -31.92 4.59
N SER A 31 0.73 -32.14 3.75
CA SER A 31 0.47 -31.38 2.53
C SER A 31 0.26 -29.87 2.76
N GLN A 32 -0.43 -29.45 3.83
CA GLN A 32 -0.66 -28.03 4.13
C GLN A 32 0.59 -27.33 4.64
N VAL A 33 1.39 -28.03 5.45
CA VAL A 33 2.69 -27.52 5.92
C VAL A 33 3.64 -27.33 4.73
N ASP A 34 3.65 -28.28 3.80
CA ASP A 34 4.45 -28.18 2.57
C ASP A 34 4.00 -27.01 1.68
N GLN A 35 2.68 -26.79 1.52
CA GLN A 35 2.13 -25.64 0.79
C GLN A 35 2.50 -24.29 1.43
N LEU A 36 2.38 -24.17 2.76
CA LEU A 36 2.77 -22.95 3.48
C LEU A 36 4.28 -22.72 3.39
N SER A 37 5.09 -23.77 3.40
CA SER A 37 6.54 -23.65 3.22
C SER A 37 6.89 -23.15 1.80
N GLN A 38 6.21 -23.67 0.76
CA GLN A 38 6.37 -23.20 -0.61
C GLN A 38 5.93 -21.74 -0.77
N GLN A 39 4.84 -21.34 -0.10
CA GLN A 39 4.37 -19.97 -0.11
C GLN A 39 5.34 -19.03 0.62
N ALA A 40 5.88 -19.43 1.78
CA ALA A 40 6.92 -18.67 2.47
C ALA A 40 8.21 -18.56 1.66
N ALA A 41 8.56 -19.59 0.87
CA ALA A 41 9.69 -19.53 -0.06
C ALA A 41 9.42 -18.62 -1.28
N SER A 42 8.16 -18.56 -1.73
CA SER A 42 7.70 -17.61 -2.76
C SER A 42 7.81 -16.16 -2.27
N PHE A 43 7.27 -15.85 -1.08
CA PHE A 43 7.37 -14.51 -0.50
C PHE A 43 8.81 -14.08 -0.26
N ARG A 44 9.68 -14.98 0.24
CA ARG A 44 11.11 -14.67 0.37
C ARG A 44 11.78 -14.32 -0.96
N ARG A 45 11.40 -14.99 -2.06
CA ARG A 45 11.88 -14.64 -3.41
C ARG A 45 11.35 -13.28 -3.88
N ILE A 46 10.09 -12.96 -3.59
CA ILE A 46 9.51 -11.65 -3.93
C ILE A 46 10.19 -10.54 -3.12
N ILE A 47 10.37 -10.72 -1.82
CA ILE A 47 11.06 -9.74 -0.94
C ILE A 47 12.48 -9.50 -1.43
N ALA A 48 13.26 -10.58 -1.67
CA ALA A 48 14.63 -10.43 -2.17
C ALA A 48 14.68 -9.71 -3.54
N ARG A 49 13.68 -9.91 -4.39
CA ARG A 49 13.56 -9.18 -5.66
C ARG A 49 13.23 -7.70 -5.45
N LEU A 50 12.30 -7.39 -4.54
CA LEU A 50 11.93 -6.01 -4.22
C LEU A 50 13.09 -5.26 -3.54
N GLU A 51 13.86 -5.93 -2.68
CA GLU A 51 15.08 -5.38 -2.08
C GLU A 51 16.12 -5.07 -3.15
N ALA A 52 16.33 -5.99 -4.11
CA ALA A 52 17.24 -5.74 -5.24
C ALA A 52 16.76 -4.59 -6.15
N GLU A 53 15.45 -4.53 -6.45
CA GLU A 53 14.86 -3.42 -7.20
C GLU A 53 14.98 -2.08 -6.42
N ALA A 54 14.84 -2.10 -5.10
CA ALA A 54 15.05 -0.92 -4.25
C ALA A 54 16.51 -0.44 -4.30
N GLU A 55 17.48 -1.34 -4.11
CA GLU A 55 18.92 -1.01 -4.22
C GLU A 55 19.27 -0.45 -5.60
N GLU A 56 18.71 -1.01 -6.68
CA GLU A 56 18.90 -0.50 -8.05
C GLU A 56 18.34 0.92 -8.20
N THR A 57 17.16 1.19 -7.64
CA THR A 57 16.57 2.54 -7.68
C THR A 57 17.34 3.55 -6.85
N GLU A 58 17.87 3.15 -5.69
CA GLU A 58 18.72 4.01 -4.84
C GLU A 58 20.03 4.36 -5.55
N ALA A 59 20.67 3.38 -6.19
CA ALA A 59 21.86 3.61 -7.01
C ALA A 59 21.56 4.56 -8.17
N ALA A 60 20.46 4.33 -8.90
CA ALA A 60 20.04 5.21 -10.00
C ALA A 60 19.70 6.64 -9.56
N LEU A 61 19.23 6.82 -8.31
CA LEU A 61 18.96 8.13 -7.71
C LEU A 61 20.26 8.83 -7.31
N ALA A 62 21.24 8.08 -6.78
CA ALA A 62 22.57 8.60 -6.45
C ALA A 62 23.32 9.08 -7.70
N ASP A 63 23.35 8.28 -8.76
CA ASP A 63 23.98 8.65 -10.04
C ASP A 63 23.34 9.91 -10.64
N ARG A 64 22.01 10.02 -10.56
CA ARG A 64 21.29 11.22 -11.02
C ARG A 64 21.57 12.46 -10.19
N LYS A 65 21.66 12.32 -8.86
CA LYS A 65 22.08 13.44 -7.99
C LYS A 65 23.47 13.92 -8.41
N SER A 66 24.40 12.98 -8.63
CA SER A 66 25.74 13.33 -9.11
C SER A 66 25.71 14.03 -10.48
N ALA A 67 24.86 13.58 -11.40
CA ALA A 67 24.70 14.23 -12.71
C ALA A 67 24.10 15.65 -12.59
N LEU A 68 23.13 15.83 -11.70
CA LEU A 68 22.51 17.14 -11.43
C LEU A 68 23.52 18.11 -10.78
N ASP A 69 24.34 17.63 -9.84
CA ASP A 69 25.41 18.42 -9.23
C ASP A 69 26.48 18.83 -10.26
N ALA A 70 26.84 17.92 -11.18
CA ALA A 70 27.75 18.22 -12.29
C ALA A 70 27.17 19.29 -13.24
N ALA A 71 25.90 19.15 -13.64
CA ALA A 71 25.22 20.14 -14.47
C ALA A 71 25.10 21.51 -13.78
N ALA A 72 24.87 21.53 -12.46
CA ALA A 72 24.85 22.76 -11.68
C ALA A 72 26.24 23.45 -11.65
N ALA A 73 27.33 22.67 -11.55
CA ALA A 73 28.69 23.20 -11.63
C ALA A 73 29.02 23.76 -13.01
N GLU A 74 28.60 23.10 -14.08
CA GLU A 74 28.72 23.63 -15.44
C GLU A 74 27.92 24.91 -15.63
N LEU A 75 26.68 24.99 -15.10
CA LEU A 75 25.88 26.21 -15.15
C LEU A 75 26.58 27.38 -14.43
N ALA A 76 27.17 27.13 -13.27
CA ALA A 76 27.95 28.14 -12.56
C ALA A 76 29.13 28.62 -13.43
N THR A 77 29.83 27.71 -14.11
CA THR A 77 30.94 28.04 -15.03
C THR A 77 30.48 28.87 -16.22
N VAL A 78 29.32 28.55 -16.80
CA VAL A 78 28.72 29.33 -17.88
C VAL A 78 28.29 30.72 -17.38
N GLN A 79 27.69 30.81 -16.19
CA GLN A 79 27.32 32.09 -15.58
C GLN A 79 28.54 32.99 -15.36
N ASP A 80 29.63 32.44 -14.82
CA ASP A 80 30.90 33.16 -14.65
C ASP A 80 31.48 33.63 -16.00
N THR A 81 31.37 32.80 -17.04
CA THR A 81 31.79 33.16 -18.39
C THR A 81 30.95 34.30 -18.96
N VAL A 82 29.63 34.26 -18.76
CA VAL A 82 28.72 35.33 -19.20
C VAL A 82 29.00 36.63 -18.45
N THR A 83 29.26 36.59 -17.14
CA THR A 83 29.64 37.80 -16.38
C THR A 83 30.96 38.38 -16.90
N ARG A 84 31.97 37.53 -17.15
CA ARG A 84 33.24 37.98 -17.72
C ARG A 84 33.06 38.62 -19.09
N LEU A 85 32.24 38.03 -19.96
CA LEU A 85 31.94 38.59 -21.28
C LEU A 85 31.19 39.92 -21.19
N ARG A 86 30.30 40.11 -20.21
CA ARG A 86 29.65 41.41 -19.97
C ARG A 86 30.64 42.46 -19.49
N ASP A 87 31.57 42.09 -18.61
CA ASP A 87 32.63 42.99 -18.16
C ASP A 87 33.51 43.39 -19.37
N GLU A 88 33.90 42.43 -20.21
CA GLU A 88 34.60 42.69 -21.49
C GLU A 88 33.79 43.60 -22.43
N GLU A 89 32.48 43.39 -22.58
CA GLU A 89 31.59 44.27 -23.37
C GLU A 89 31.56 45.71 -22.81
N THR A 90 31.49 45.88 -21.49
CA THR A 90 31.50 47.20 -20.87
C THR A 90 32.85 47.91 -21.05
N ALA A 91 33.96 47.18 -20.91
CA ALA A 91 35.30 47.71 -21.15
C ALA A 91 35.47 48.15 -22.62
N LEU A 92 34.93 47.39 -23.57
CA LEU A 92 34.94 47.77 -24.98
C LEU A 92 34.08 48.97 -25.30
N LYS A 93 32.89 49.10 -24.69
CA LYS A 93 32.08 50.31 -24.85
C LYS A 93 32.81 51.54 -24.35
N GLU A 94 33.55 51.41 -23.26
CA GLU A 94 34.41 52.48 -22.76
C GLU A 94 35.55 52.77 -23.75
N GLN A 95 36.23 51.75 -24.27
CA GLN A 95 37.26 51.90 -25.31
C GLN A 95 36.71 52.52 -26.60
N MET A 96 35.50 52.15 -27.05
CA MET A 96 34.83 52.76 -28.19
C MET A 96 34.50 54.23 -27.91
N GLY A 97 34.05 54.56 -26.70
CA GLY A 97 33.85 55.95 -26.28
C GLY A 97 35.15 56.76 -26.30
N GLN A 98 36.25 56.16 -25.86
CA GLN A 98 37.59 56.75 -25.95
C GLN A 98 38.03 56.94 -27.41
N ALA A 99 37.85 55.92 -28.26
CA ALA A 99 38.17 55.99 -29.68
C ALA A 99 37.32 57.04 -30.42
N GLN A 100 36.04 57.21 -30.07
CA GLN A 100 35.19 58.28 -30.59
C GLN A 100 35.71 59.67 -30.19
N ALA A 101 36.10 59.84 -28.93
CA ALA A 101 36.73 61.08 -28.48
C ALA A 101 38.09 61.33 -29.17
N GLU A 102 38.84 60.28 -29.49
CA GLU A 102 40.06 60.39 -30.30
C GLU A 102 39.78 60.74 -31.75
N LEU A 103 38.68 60.26 -32.33
CA LEU A 103 38.25 60.60 -33.68
C LEU A 103 37.84 62.07 -33.76
N GLU A 104 37.16 62.58 -32.74
CA GLU A 104 36.87 64.02 -32.60
C GLU A 104 38.16 64.84 -32.51
N LYS A 105 39.11 64.45 -31.65
CA LYS A 105 40.45 65.09 -31.61
C LYS A 105 41.19 65.01 -32.94
N LEU A 106 41.09 63.89 -33.65
CA LEU A 106 41.71 63.70 -34.97
C LEU A 106 41.10 64.67 -35.97
N SER A 107 39.77 64.88 -35.92
CA SER A 107 39.10 65.87 -36.77
C SER A 107 39.58 67.30 -36.51
N GLU A 108 39.69 67.70 -35.24
CA GLU A 108 40.27 68.99 -34.84
C GLU A 108 41.72 69.11 -35.32
N THR A 109 42.51 68.05 -35.14
CA THR A 109 43.91 68.00 -35.56
C THR A 109 44.04 68.15 -37.09
N ARG A 110 43.13 67.57 -37.88
CA ARG A 110 43.08 67.76 -39.35
C ARG A 110 42.78 69.20 -39.71
N GLU A 111 41.83 69.84 -39.05
CA GLU A 111 41.52 71.25 -39.28
C GLU A 111 42.72 72.15 -38.96
N THR A 112 43.43 71.89 -37.85
CA THR A 112 44.66 72.64 -37.53
C THR A 112 45.78 72.39 -38.55
N ARG A 113 45.95 71.16 -39.03
CA ARG A 113 46.90 70.85 -40.11
C ARG A 113 46.56 71.61 -41.39
N ASP A 114 45.29 71.62 -41.79
CA ASP A 114 44.85 72.31 -43.01
C ASP A 114 45.03 73.84 -42.89
N ALA A 115 44.79 74.39 -41.71
CA ALA A 115 45.10 75.78 -41.40
C ALA A 115 46.62 76.08 -41.48
N LEU A 116 47.48 75.19 -40.97
CA LEU A 116 48.94 75.32 -41.09
C LEU A 116 49.40 75.20 -42.53
N ALA A 117 48.81 74.32 -43.34
CA ALA A 117 49.13 74.21 -44.76
C ALA A 117 48.80 75.52 -45.50
N ALA A 118 47.65 76.13 -45.21
CA ALA A 118 47.29 77.44 -45.75
C ALA A 118 48.23 78.56 -45.24
N GLU A 119 48.68 78.49 -43.98
CA GLU A 119 49.70 79.41 -43.42
C GLU A 119 51.03 79.28 -44.18
N ILE A 120 51.50 78.06 -44.45
CA ILE A 120 52.72 77.78 -45.23
C ILE A 120 52.59 78.35 -46.65
N ASP A 121 51.46 78.13 -47.33
CA ASP A 121 51.22 78.68 -48.67
C ASP A 121 51.24 80.21 -48.67
N GLY A 122 50.64 80.84 -47.64
CA GLY A 122 50.64 82.28 -47.42
C GLY A 122 52.05 82.84 -47.19
N LEU A 123 52.79 82.26 -46.24
CA LEU A 123 54.19 82.63 -45.94
C LEU A 123 55.10 82.39 -47.15
N GLY A 124 54.87 81.33 -47.92
CA GLY A 124 55.58 81.06 -49.17
C GLY A 124 55.32 82.13 -50.24
N ALA A 125 54.13 82.73 -50.27
CA ALA A 125 53.83 83.86 -51.14
C ALA A 125 54.53 85.14 -50.65
N GLU A 126 54.53 85.41 -49.34
CA GLU A 126 55.26 86.53 -48.74
C GLU A 126 56.77 86.43 -49.03
N LEU A 127 57.36 85.24 -48.88
CA LEU A 127 58.77 85.00 -49.19
C LEU A 127 59.10 85.23 -50.66
N ARG A 128 58.22 84.79 -51.59
CA ARG A 128 58.39 85.05 -53.03
C ARG A 128 58.39 86.55 -53.32
N THR A 129 57.50 87.32 -52.69
CA THR A 129 57.48 88.78 -52.82
C THR A 129 58.75 89.42 -52.24
N ALA A 130 59.16 89.03 -51.02
CA ALA A 130 60.37 89.57 -50.39
C ALA A 130 61.64 89.31 -51.21
N ARG A 131 61.76 88.12 -51.82
CA ARG A 131 62.87 87.79 -52.74
C ARG A 131 62.84 88.63 -54.02
N ALA A 132 61.66 88.85 -54.59
CA ALA A 132 61.50 89.72 -55.76
C ALA A 132 61.88 91.17 -55.45
N ASP A 133 61.46 91.69 -54.30
CA ASP A 133 61.83 93.04 -53.84
C ASP A 133 63.34 93.16 -53.61
N LEU A 134 63.99 92.13 -53.05
CA LEU A 134 65.43 92.09 -52.88
C LEU A 134 66.17 92.08 -54.24
N GLU A 135 65.70 91.27 -55.19
CA GLU A 135 66.26 91.21 -56.54
C GLU A 135 66.14 92.56 -57.24
N GLN A 136 64.97 93.21 -57.15
CA GLN A 136 64.75 94.55 -57.69
C GLN A 136 65.65 95.59 -57.02
N ALA A 137 65.79 95.58 -55.70
CA ALA A 137 66.67 96.51 -54.98
C ALA A 137 68.15 96.34 -55.39
N ARG A 138 68.60 95.10 -55.63
CA ARG A 138 69.96 94.81 -56.13
C ARG A 138 70.14 95.29 -57.57
N ALA A 139 69.14 95.11 -58.43
CA ALA A 139 69.17 95.60 -59.81
C ALA A 139 69.25 97.13 -59.85
N ASP A 140 68.42 97.81 -59.04
CA ASP A 140 68.44 99.26 -58.90
C ASP A 140 69.79 99.77 -58.36
N ALA A 141 70.38 99.08 -57.39
CA ALA A 141 71.70 99.41 -56.84
C ALA A 141 72.80 99.26 -57.90
N SER A 142 72.78 98.17 -58.68
CA SER A 142 73.72 97.96 -59.78
C SER A 142 73.63 99.06 -60.84
N ALA A 143 72.40 99.38 -61.29
CA ALA A 143 72.18 100.48 -62.23
C ALA A 143 72.59 101.84 -61.66
N ALA A 144 72.42 102.05 -60.34
CA ALA A 144 72.88 103.25 -59.67
C ALA A 144 74.41 103.36 -59.59
N ALA A 145 75.11 102.25 -59.39
CA ALA A 145 76.56 102.19 -59.38
C ALA A 145 77.14 102.45 -60.77
N GLU A 146 76.56 101.85 -61.82
CA GLU A 146 76.97 102.10 -63.21
C GLU A 146 76.83 103.58 -63.59
N GLU A 147 75.69 104.22 -63.27
CA GLU A 147 75.51 105.65 -63.53
C GLU A 147 76.52 106.51 -62.76
N LYS A 148 76.84 106.15 -61.50
CA LYS A 148 77.90 106.83 -60.74
C LYS A 148 79.25 106.73 -61.45
N THR A 149 79.63 105.54 -61.92
CA THR A 149 80.91 105.36 -62.65
C THR A 149 80.97 106.16 -63.94
N ALA A 150 79.84 106.32 -64.64
CA ALA A 150 79.76 107.17 -65.83
C ALA A 150 79.93 108.65 -65.48
N LEU A 151 79.28 109.14 -64.41
CA LEU A 151 79.46 110.51 -63.91
C LEU A 151 80.89 110.77 -63.44
N ASP A 152 81.53 109.79 -62.78
CA ASP A 152 82.94 109.87 -62.35
C ASP A 152 83.88 110.04 -63.55
N ALA A 153 83.62 109.33 -64.66
CA ALA A 153 84.37 109.48 -65.90
C ALA A 153 84.13 110.87 -66.54
N GLU A 154 82.88 111.32 -66.65
CA GLU A 154 82.53 112.64 -67.21
C GLU A 154 83.17 113.79 -66.40
N ALA A 155 83.16 113.68 -65.06
CA ALA A 155 83.84 114.63 -64.18
C ALA A 155 85.36 114.64 -64.38
N ALA A 156 85.98 113.47 -64.58
CA ALA A 156 87.41 113.36 -64.85
C ALA A 156 87.78 114.03 -66.18
N ASP A 157 86.98 113.83 -67.22
CA ASP A 157 87.16 114.45 -68.54
C ASP A 157 87.01 115.98 -68.47
N LEU A 158 85.98 116.50 -67.78
CA LEU A 158 85.81 117.94 -67.60
C LEU A 158 86.97 118.57 -66.81
N ARG A 159 87.48 117.88 -65.78
CA ARG A 159 88.67 118.35 -65.03
C ARG A 159 89.90 118.39 -65.92
N ALA A 160 90.07 117.43 -66.83
CA ALA A 160 91.14 117.43 -67.82
C ALA A 160 91.00 118.61 -68.80
N THR A 161 89.79 118.84 -69.34
CA THR A 161 89.49 119.98 -70.20
C THR A 161 89.76 121.32 -69.51
N LEU A 162 89.30 121.50 -68.27
CA LEU A 162 89.57 122.69 -67.48
C LEU A 162 91.06 122.92 -67.23
N LYS A 163 91.85 121.84 -67.08
CA LYS A 163 93.31 121.94 -66.94
C LYS A 163 93.94 122.44 -68.24
N THR A 164 93.49 121.94 -69.39
CA THR A 164 93.93 122.40 -70.72
C THR A 164 93.54 123.86 -70.96
N LEU A 165 92.26 124.22 -70.79
CA LEU A 165 91.78 125.59 -70.96
C LEU A 165 92.52 126.58 -70.05
N LYS A 166 92.84 126.20 -68.80
CA LYS A 166 93.67 127.03 -67.90
C LYS A 166 95.09 127.21 -68.44
N ALA A 167 95.68 126.19 -69.04
CA ALA A 167 96.99 126.29 -69.68
C ALA A 167 96.93 127.19 -70.92
N ASP A 168 95.85 127.10 -71.71
CA ASP A 168 95.62 127.96 -72.87
C ASP A 168 95.41 129.42 -72.47
N ILE A 169 94.65 129.70 -71.40
CA ILE A 169 94.55 131.04 -70.79
C ILE A 169 95.93 131.55 -70.39
N ALA A 170 96.75 130.73 -69.71
CA ALA A 170 98.08 131.13 -69.29
C ALA A 170 99.02 131.39 -70.48
N ALA A 171 98.89 130.61 -71.57
CA ALA A 171 99.63 130.82 -72.80
C ALA A 171 99.19 132.10 -73.53
N ALA A 172 97.88 132.38 -73.57
CA ALA A 172 97.32 133.62 -74.12
C ALA A 172 97.65 134.86 -73.28
N GLN A 173 97.92 134.69 -71.97
CA GLN A 173 98.35 135.74 -71.05
C GLN A 173 99.86 135.97 -71.02
N ALA A 174 100.67 135.07 -71.59
CA ALA A 174 102.12 135.26 -71.67
C ALA A 174 102.42 136.52 -72.48
N PRO A 175 103.35 137.38 -72.02
CA PRO A 175 103.59 138.67 -72.67
C PRO A 175 104.03 138.45 -74.11
N GLN A 176 103.27 139.01 -75.07
CA GLN A 176 103.73 139.20 -76.44
C GLN A 176 104.82 140.29 -76.44
N ASP A 177 105.99 139.96 -75.90
CA ASP A 177 107.18 140.82 -75.87
C ASP A 177 107.86 140.91 -77.26
N THR A 178 107.15 140.56 -78.32
CA THR A 178 107.60 140.68 -79.70
C THR A 178 106.82 141.79 -80.42
N GLY A 179 107.37 143.01 -80.37
CA GLY A 179 107.35 143.95 -81.49
C GLY A 179 106.01 144.55 -81.91
N ALA A 180 105.89 145.86 -81.70
CA ALA A 180 104.82 146.72 -82.21
C ALA A 180 104.49 146.52 -83.70
N GLY A 181 103.20 146.29 -84.00
CA GLY A 181 102.61 146.65 -85.29
C GLY A 181 101.59 145.66 -85.86
N ASP A 182 100.39 145.54 -85.26
CA ASP A 182 99.09 145.37 -85.95
C ASP A 182 97.94 145.25 -84.93
N GLY A 183 97.02 146.21 -84.92
CA GLY A 183 95.89 146.26 -83.97
C GLY A 183 94.87 145.11 -84.11
N ASP A 184 94.83 144.46 -85.27
CA ASP A 184 93.97 143.29 -85.51
C ASP A 184 94.44 142.04 -84.76
N ALA A 185 95.75 141.86 -84.55
CA ALA A 185 96.28 140.71 -83.81
C ALA A 185 95.92 140.76 -82.32
N ALA A 186 95.93 141.95 -81.72
CA ALA A 186 95.54 142.16 -80.32
C ALA A 186 94.03 141.94 -80.11
N ALA A 187 93.19 142.43 -81.02
CA ALA A 187 91.73 142.20 -80.98
C ALA A 187 91.37 140.72 -81.15
N THR A 188 92.11 140.00 -82.00
CA THR A 188 91.90 138.55 -82.20
C THR A 188 92.31 137.75 -80.96
N ALA A 189 93.44 138.10 -80.33
CA ALA A 189 93.88 137.47 -79.08
C ALA A 189 92.93 137.76 -77.90
N GLU A 190 92.33 138.95 -77.85
CA GLU A 190 91.31 139.31 -76.87
C GLU A 190 90.01 138.52 -77.08
N ALA A 191 89.53 138.39 -78.33
CA ALA A 191 88.36 137.57 -78.64
C ALA A 191 88.59 136.07 -78.33
N GLU A 192 89.80 135.57 -78.58
CA GLU A 192 90.18 134.19 -78.25
C GLU A 192 90.27 133.97 -76.73
N ARG A 193 90.82 134.93 -75.99
CA ARG A 193 90.83 134.91 -74.52
C ARG A 193 89.41 134.90 -73.95
N ASP A 194 88.54 135.78 -74.42
CA ASP A 194 87.17 135.88 -73.92
C ASP A 194 86.36 134.61 -74.27
N ARG A 195 86.64 134.00 -75.43
CA ARG A 195 86.12 132.68 -75.78
C ARG A 195 86.59 131.60 -74.82
N ILE A 196 87.90 131.50 -74.54
CA ILE A 196 88.45 130.49 -73.62
C ILE A 196 87.91 130.70 -72.19
N LEU A 197 87.71 131.96 -71.76
CA LEU A 197 87.08 132.26 -70.46
C LEU A 197 85.63 131.79 -70.41
N SER A 198 84.84 132.07 -71.44
CA SER A 198 83.47 131.57 -71.57
C SER A 198 83.40 130.04 -71.56
N GLU A 199 84.27 129.38 -72.33
CA GLU A 199 84.40 127.91 -72.35
C GLU A 199 84.83 127.36 -70.97
N THR A 200 85.69 128.07 -70.25
CA THR A 200 86.12 127.71 -68.88
C THR A 200 84.98 127.84 -67.87
N GLU A 201 84.17 128.91 -67.95
CA GLU A 201 83.01 129.10 -67.08
C GLU A 201 81.92 128.07 -67.36
N ALA A 202 81.67 127.76 -68.64
CA ALA A 202 80.77 126.69 -69.05
C ALA A 202 81.25 125.32 -68.52
N ALA A 203 82.54 125.01 -68.66
CA ALA A 203 83.12 123.75 -68.17
C ALA A 203 83.12 123.67 -66.63
N ARG A 204 83.27 124.78 -65.90
CA ARG A 204 83.12 124.82 -64.44
C ARG A 204 81.68 124.57 -64.02
N THR A 205 80.73 125.22 -64.67
CA THR A 205 79.30 125.05 -64.38
C THR A 205 78.86 123.60 -64.62
N ALA A 206 79.30 123.00 -65.74
CA ALA A 206 79.06 121.59 -66.04
C ALA A 206 79.71 120.66 -65.00
N LEU A 207 80.92 120.96 -64.53
CA LEU A 207 81.57 120.18 -63.48
C LEU A 207 80.80 120.24 -62.15
N ASP A 208 80.34 121.42 -61.73
CA ASP A 208 79.56 121.59 -60.51
C ASP A 208 78.22 120.83 -60.59
N GLU A 209 77.57 120.82 -61.76
CA GLU A 209 76.35 120.05 -62.01
C GLU A 209 76.62 118.53 -61.93
N ILE A 210 77.72 118.03 -62.50
CA ILE A 210 78.11 116.62 -62.36
C ILE A 210 78.41 116.27 -60.90
N LEU A 211 79.13 117.11 -60.16
CA LEU A 211 79.43 116.89 -58.74
C LEU A 211 78.14 116.83 -57.91
N SER A 212 77.15 117.67 -58.23
CA SER A 212 75.82 117.61 -57.60
C SER A 212 75.10 116.29 -57.92
N ARG A 213 75.10 115.88 -59.20
CA ARG A 213 74.54 114.58 -59.63
C ARG A 213 75.24 113.40 -58.95
N GLN A 214 76.56 113.44 -58.76
CA GLN A 214 77.32 112.43 -58.02
C GLN A 214 76.89 112.33 -56.56
N ALA A 215 76.75 113.46 -55.87
CA ALA A 215 76.33 113.49 -54.46
C ALA A 215 74.90 112.94 -54.29
N GLU A 216 73.99 113.28 -55.21
CA GLU A 216 72.63 112.72 -55.25
C GLU A 216 72.66 111.21 -55.52
N ARG A 217 73.52 110.75 -56.43
CA ARG A 217 73.66 109.33 -56.74
C ARG A 217 74.26 108.53 -55.58
N GLU A 218 75.21 109.09 -54.87
CA GLU A 218 75.82 108.48 -53.69
C GLU A 218 74.81 108.35 -52.54
N LYS A 219 73.97 109.38 -52.34
CA LYS A 219 72.82 109.29 -51.42
C LYS A 219 71.82 108.22 -51.87
N ARG A 220 71.53 108.13 -53.17
CA ARG A 220 70.63 107.10 -53.73
C ARG A 220 71.20 105.69 -53.52
N LEU A 221 72.50 105.48 -53.69
CA LEU A 221 73.16 104.20 -53.42
C LEU A 221 73.05 103.81 -51.95
N LEU A 222 73.29 104.72 -51.01
CA LEU A 222 73.12 104.45 -49.58
C LEU A 222 71.66 104.09 -49.22
N ASP A 223 70.68 104.75 -49.84
CA ASP A 223 69.26 104.39 -49.65
C ASP A 223 68.95 103.00 -50.22
N LEU A 224 69.49 102.66 -51.39
CA LEU A 224 69.34 101.35 -52.02
C LEU A 224 70.04 100.23 -51.22
N ASP A 225 71.22 100.49 -50.65
CA ASP A 225 71.89 99.57 -49.74
C ASP A 225 71.05 99.32 -48.49
N ARG A 226 70.46 100.38 -47.91
CA ARG A 226 69.56 100.24 -46.76
C ARG A 226 68.29 99.45 -47.12
N ARG A 227 67.71 99.71 -48.29
CA ARG A 227 66.54 98.97 -48.79
C ARG A 227 66.87 97.50 -49.04
N SER A 228 68.01 97.20 -49.67
CA SER A 228 68.42 95.82 -49.93
C SER A 228 68.73 95.05 -48.63
N ALA A 229 69.36 95.69 -47.64
CA ALA A 229 69.56 95.10 -46.32
C ALA A 229 68.23 94.82 -45.60
N THR A 230 67.26 95.73 -45.71
CA THR A 230 65.92 95.55 -45.12
C THR A 230 65.16 94.42 -45.82
N ALA A 231 65.21 94.37 -47.16
CA ALA A 231 64.59 93.31 -47.95
C ALA A 231 65.23 91.94 -47.69
N GLN A 232 66.55 91.89 -47.50
CA GLN A 232 67.25 90.66 -47.13
C GLN A 232 66.83 90.16 -45.75
N ALA A 233 66.78 91.04 -44.74
CA ALA A 233 66.32 90.67 -43.41
C ALA A 233 64.86 90.16 -43.43
N ALA A 234 64.00 90.80 -44.22
CA ALA A 234 62.61 90.36 -44.40
C ALA A 234 62.51 88.97 -45.08
N ALA A 235 63.37 88.70 -46.07
CA ALA A 235 63.43 87.39 -46.72
C ALA A 235 63.92 86.30 -45.77
N GLU A 236 64.97 86.56 -44.98
CA GLU A 236 65.50 85.63 -43.97
C GLU A 236 64.46 85.34 -42.86
N GLU A 237 63.73 86.37 -42.40
CA GLU A 237 62.64 86.20 -41.44
C GLU A 237 61.49 85.37 -42.03
N ALA A 238 61.09 85.64 -43.28
CA ALA A 238 60.05 84.86 -43.96
C ALA A 238 60.48 83.39 -44.16
N GLU A 239 61.73 83.12 -44.52
CA GLU A 239 62.28 81.74 -44.61
C GLU A 239 62.21 81.02 -43.27
N ALA A 240 62.60 81.68 -42.18
CA ALA A 240 62.53 81.10 -40.83
C ALA A 240 61.08 80.79 -40.43
N ARG A 241 60.12 81.66 -40.77
CA ARG A 241 58.69 81.43 -40.50
C ARG A 241 58.12 80.27 -41.31
N VAL A 242 58.48 80.14 -42.59
CA VAL A 242 58.10 78.98 -43.42
C VAL A 242 58.65 77.69 -42.81
N ALA A 243 59.94 77.65 -42.47
CA ALA A 243 60.55 76.45 -41.89
C ALA A 243 59.88 76.03 -40.57
N ALA A 244 59.59 76.98 -39.68
CA ALA A 244 58.88 76.70 -38.43
C ALA A 244 57.42 76.26 -38.63
N ALA A 245 56.75 76.73 -39.68
CA ALA A 245 55.40 76.28 -40.02
C ALA A 245 55.42 74.86 -40.64
N GLU A 246 56.39 74.55 -41.49
CA GLU A 246 56.60 73.21 -42.05
C GLU A 246 56.90 72.15 -40.97
N GLU A 247 57.72 72.50 -39.97
CA GLU A 247 57.99 71.63 -38.81
C GLU A 247 56.70 71.33 -38.02
N ARG A 248 55.93 72.37 -37.68
CA ARG A 248 54.61 72.20 -37.02
C ARG A 248 53.67 71.34 -37.85
N HIS A 249 53.61 71.53 -39.17
CA HIS A 249 52.77 70.72 -40.06
C HIS A 249 53.21 69.25 -40.09
N ALA A 250 54.52 68.98 -40.09
CA ALA A 250 55.07 67.62 -40.03
C ALA A 250 54.73 66.93 -38.70
N GLU A 251 54.85 67.63 -37.57
CA GLU A 251 54.45 67.12 -36.25
C GLU A 251 52.96 66.76 -36.21
N GLN A 252 52.07 67.65 -36.71
CA GLN A 252 50.63 67.38 -36.76
C GLN A 252 50.30 66.20 -37.68
N THR A 253 51.01 66.05 -38.80
CA THR A 253 50.84 64.92 -39.72
C THR A 253 51.25 63.59 -39.06
N ALA A 254 52.33 63.59 -38.28
CA ALA A 254 52.74 62.43 -37.51
C ALA A 254 51.71 62.07 -36.42
N ALA A 255 51.21 63.07 -35.68
CA ALA A 255 50.16 62.88 -34.68
C ALA A 255 48.86 62.30 -35.27
N LEU A 256 48.44 62.76 -36.46
CA LEU A 256 47.29 62.20 -37.17
C LEU A 256 47.49 60.74 -37.57
N THR A 257 48.71 60.37 -37.96
CA THR A 257 49.04 58.99 -38.34
C THR A 257 49.02 58.05 -37.14
N ASP A 258 49.55 58.50 -36.00
CA ASP A 258 49.49 57.77 -34.73
C ASP A 258 48.05 57.56 -34.26
N LEU A 259 47.25 58.63 -34.23
CA LEU A 259 45.83 58.54 -33.86
C LEU A 259 45.05 57.61 -34.79
N GLN A 260 45.28 57.66 -36.10
CA GLN A 260 44.64 56.76 -37.05
C GLN A 260 44.99 55.28 -36.77
N THR A 261 46.27 55.00 -36.49
CA THR A 261 46.73 53.64 -36.17
C THR A 261 46.05 53.11 -34.90
N ARG A 262 45.88 53.96 -33.88
CA ARG A 262 45.19 53.61 -32.63
C ARG A 262 43.71 53.34 -32.84
N ILE A 263 43.03 54.13 -33.69
CA ILE A 263 41.63 53.90 -34.08
C ILE A 263 41.47 52.57 -34.83
N ASP A 264 42.36 52.28 -35.78
CA ASP A 264 42.32 51.04 -36.56
C ASP A 264 42.54 49.81 -35.64
N ALA A 265 43.48 49.90 -34.69
CA ALA A 265 43.71 48.86 -33.69
C ALA A 265 42.50 48.64 -32.76
N ALA A 266 41.92 49.72 -32.21
CA ALA A 266 40.72 49.63 -31.38
C ALA A 266 39.52 49.05 -32.13
N THR A 267 39.39 49.37 -33.43
CA THR A 267 38.33 48.82 -34.29
C THR A 267 38.52 47.32 -34.52
N ALA A 268 39.76 46.87 -34.72
CA ALA A 268 40.07 45.44 -34.85
C ALA A 268 39.77 44.67 -33.55
N GLU A 269 40.19 45.20 -32.40
CA GLU A 269 39.92 44.60 -31.08
C GLU A 269 38.40 44.50 -30.81
N ALA A 270 37.64 45.54 -31.15
CA ALA A 270 36.18 45.51 -31.05
C ALA A 270 35.55 44.41 -31.92
N GLY A 271 36.00 44.25 -33.16
CA GLY A 271 35.53 43.19 -34.05
C GLY A 271 35.86 41.78 -33.55
N GLU A 272 37.04 41.58 -32.97
CA GLU A 272 37.41 40.29 -32.38
C GLU A 272 36.54 39.92 -31.17
N VAL A 273 36.19 40.89 -30.34
CA VAL A 273 35.34 40.60 -29.18
C VAL A 273 33.88 40.43 -29.58
N GLU A 274 33.37 41.18 -30.55
CA GLU A 274 32.05 40.94 -31.12
C GLU A 274 31.93 39.50 -31.66
N ALA A 275 32.96 39.01 -32.36
CA ALA A 275 33.02 37.62 -32.82
C ALA A 275 33.06 36.61 -31.65
N ARG A 276 33.82 36.90 -30.58
CA ARG A 276 33.86 36.05 -29.36
C ARG A 276 32.51 36.02 -28.64
N VAL A 277 31.81 37.15 -28.55
CA VAL A 277 30.48 37.23 -27.94
C VAL A 277 29.47 36.44 -28.77
N ALA A 278 29.48 36.58 -30.10
CA ALA A 278 28.60 35.81 -30.98
C ALA A 278 28.82 34.29 -30.84
N ALA A 279 30.08 33.84 -30.84
CA ALA A 279 30.43 32.43 -30.64
C ALA A 279 29.97 31.92 -29.25
N ALA A 280 30.18 32.71 -28.19
CA ALA A 280 29.73 32.35 -26.85
C ALA A 280 28.20 32.28 -26.72
N GLN A 281 27.48 33.14 -27.43
CA GLN A 281 26.01 33.10 -27.49
C GLN A 281 25.50 31.85 -28.19
N GLU A 282 26.13 31.45 -29.30
CA GLU A 282 25.80 30.21 -30.03
C GLU A 282 26.01 28.99 -29.14
N THR A 283 27.18 28.85 -28.50
CA THR A 283 27.45 27.74 -27.56
C THR A 283 26.49 27.73 -26.38
N ALA A 284 26.14 28.91 -25.84
CA ALA A 284 25.17 29.01 -24.75
C ALA A 284 23.76 28.57 -25.17
N GLN A 285 23.35 28.90 -26.41
CA GLN A 285 22.08 28.48 -26.97
C GLN A 285 22.04 26.96 -27.21
N GLU A 286 23.07 26.39 -27.83
CA GLU A 286 23.18 24.93 -28.02
C GLU A 286 23.11 24.19 -26.68
N THR A 287 23.87 24.63 -25.68
CA THR A 287 23.86 24.04 -24.34
C THR A 287 22.47 24.15 -23.69
N ALA A 288 21.75 25.26 -23.90
CA ALA A 288 20.40 25.44 -23.37
C ALA A 288 19.39 24.51 -24.04
N GLU A 289 19.49 24.30 -25.35
CA GLU A 289 18.64 23.38 -26.11
C GLU A 289 18.91 21.92 -25.70
N GLU A 290 20.17 21.50 -25.58
CA GLU A 290 20.54 20.17 -25.08
C GLU A 290 20.00 19.90 -23.67
N ARG A 291 20.12 20.88 -22.76
CA ARG A 291 19.58 20.79 -21.40
C ARG A 291 18.06 20.75 -21.38
N GLY A 292 17.41 21.54 -22.24
CA GLY A 292 15.95 21.53 -22.40
C GLY A 292 15.45 20.15 -22.83
N ALA A 293 16.13 19.52 -23.79
CA ALA A 293 15.82 18.16 -24.23
C ALA A 293 16.05 17.13 -23.11
N ALA A 294 17.16 17.22 -22.36
CA ALA A 294 17.46 16.33 -21.25
C ALA A 294 16.43 16.45 -20.11
N LEU A 295 15.96 17.67 -19.79
CA LEU A 295 14.89 17.89 -18.81
C LEU A 295 13.57 17.27 -19.26
N ALA A 296 13.18 17.46 -20.52
CA ALA A 296 11.96 16.86 -21.08
C ALA A 296 12.01 15.33 -21.04
N GLU A 297 13.17 14.71 -21.34
CA GLU A 297 13.36 13.27 -21.21
C GLU A 297 13.23 12.81 -19.74
N LEU A 298 13.82 13.55 -18.79
CA LEU A 298 13.70 13.25 -17.36
C LEU A 298 12.26 13.35 -16.87
N GLU A 299 11.53 14.38 -17.27
CA GLU A 299 10.10 14.55 -16.95
C GLU A 299 9.27 13.36 -17.48
N SER A 300 9.53 12.94 -18.73
CA SER A 300 8.88 11.74 -19.30
C SER A 300 9.19 10.48 -18.49
N ARG A 301 10.46 10.26 -18.11
CA ARG A 301 10.85 9.08 -17.33
C ARG A 301 10.29 9.09 -15.91
N ILE A 302 10.14 10.26 -15.29
CA ILE A 302 9.47 10.41 -13.98
C ILE A 302 7.98 10.09 -14.12
N ALA A 303 7.32 10.57 -15.16
CA ALA A 303 5.92 10.25 -15.44
C ALA A 303 5.73 8.73 -15.62
N ASP A 304 6.60 8.08 -16.40
CA ASP A 304 6.55 6.62 -16.61
C ASP A 304 6.83 5.83 -15.33
N ALA A 305 7.79 6.27 -14.50
CA ALA A 305 8.07 5.64 -13.21
C ALA A 305 6.89 5.80 -12.24
N THR A 306 6.26 6.98 -12.23
CA THR A 306 5.07 7.26 -11.42
C THR A 306 3.90 6.38 -11.85
N ALA A 307 3.66 6.24 -13.16
CA ALA A 307 2.63 5.35 -13.69
C ALA A 307 2.86 3.90 -13.27
N ARG A 308 4.10 3.38 -13.42
CA ARG A 308 4.46 2.02 -12.96
C ARG A 308 4.29 1.83 -11.45
N ALA A 309 4.62 2.85 -10.64
CA ALA A 309 4.38 2.79 -9.20
C ALA A 309 2.89 2.70 -8.89
N THR A 310 2.04 3.49 -9.54
CA THR A 310 0.58 3.41 -9.35
C THR A 310 -0.02 2.08 -9.81
N GLU A 311 0.49 1.50 -10.91
CA GLU A 311 0.12 0.15 -11.36
C GLU A 311 0.54 -0.92 -10.34
N ALA A 312 1.74 -0.80 -9.77
CA ALA A 312 2.22 -1.72 -8.74
C ALA A 312 1.39 -1.61 -7.45
N GLU A 313 1.04 -0.40 -7.01
CA GLU A 313 0.18 -0.17 -5.84
C GLU A 313 -1.21 -0.77 -6.03
N THR A 314 -1.84 -0.56 -7.19
CA THR A 314 -3.14 -1.17 -7.51
C THR A 314 -3.06 -2.69 -7.62
N GLY A 315 -1.96 -3.22 -8.19
CA GLY A 315 -1.65 -4.64 -8.18
C GLY A 315 -1.49 -5.23 -6.78
N ALA A 316 -0.83 -4.51 -5.87
CA ALA A 316 -0.67 -4.92 -4.48
C ALA A 316 -2.01 -4.93 -3.74
N ALA A 317 -2.83 -3.89 -3.90
CA ALA A 317 -4.16 -3.80 -3.28
C ALA A 317 -5.09 -4.93 -3.75
N THR A 318 -5.07 -5.25 -5.04
CA THR A 318 -5.85 -6.38 -5.59
C THR A 318 -5.34 -7.73 -5.08
N ALA A 319 -4.03 -7.92 -4.94
CA ALA A 319 -3.46 -9.12 -4.34
C ALA A 319 -3.81 -9.27 -2.85
N GLU A 320 -3.83 -8.17 -2.09
CA GLU A 320 -4.24 -8.14 -0.69
C GLU A 320 -5.72 -8.51 -0.53
N GLN A 321 -6.60 -7.97 -1.38
CA GLN A 321 -8.02 -8.36 -1.41
C GLN A 321 -8.18 -9.86 -1.71
N ALA A 322 -7.48 -10.38 -2.73
CA ALA A 322 -7.54 -11.80 -3.06
C ALA A 322 -7.02 -12.69 -1.92
N ALA A 323 -6.01 -12.24 -1.16
CA ALA A 323 -5.53 -12.94 0.03
C ALA A 323 -6.56 -12.92 1.17
N ALA A 324 -7.26 -11.80 1.38
CA ALA A 324 -8.35 -11.71 2.34
C ALA A 324 -9.52 -12.64 1.99
N GLU A 325 -9.94 -12.67 0.72
CA GLU A 325 -10.98 -13.57 0.22
C GLU A 325 -10.62 -15.05 0.41
N ARG A 326 -9.37 -15.43 0.12
CA ARG A 326 -8.88 -16.80 0.38
C ARG A 326 -8.87 -17.13 1.88
N THR A 327 -8.48 -16.19 2.73
CA THR A 327 -8.49 -16.38 4.19
C THR A 327 -9.92 -16.61 4.70
N ALA A 328 -10.88 -15.82 4.22
CA ALA A 328 -12.30 -16.02 4.54
C ALA A 328 -12.83 -17.38 4.05
N ALA A 329 -12.44 -17.81 2.85
CA ALA A 329 -12.82 -19.12 2.32
C ALA A 329 -12.24 -20.29 3.15
N LEU A 330 -11.01 -20.14 3.67
CA LEU A 330 -10.42 -21.13 4.57
C LEU A 330 -11.18 -21.21 5.90
N GLN A 331 -11.57 -20.08 6.49
CA GLN A 331 -12.37 -20.05 7.72
C GLN A 331 -13.76 -20.69 7.53
N ASP A 332 -14.41 -20.47 6.37
CA ASP A 332 -15.66 -21.15 6.02
C ASP A 332 -15.47 -22.67 5.92
N LEU A 333 -14.41 -23.12 5.26
CA LEU A 333 -14.07 -24.55 5.17
C LEU A 333 -13.79 -25.16 6.55
N GLU A 334 -13.06 -24.47 7.42
CA GLU A 334 -12.83 -24.90 8.81
C GLU A 334 -14.13 -25.05 9.59
N SER A 335 -15.05 -24.07 9.48
CA SER A 335 -16.37 -24.14 10.11
C SER A 335 -17.18 -25.34 9.58
N ARG A 336 -17.18 -25.57 8.26
CA ARG A 336 -17.88 -26.69 7.63
C ARG A 336 -17.28 -28.04 8.03
N ILE A 337 -15.96 -28.12 8.19
CA ILE A 337 -15.29 -29.32 8.72
C ILE A 337 -15.75 -29.55 10.17
N ALA A 338 -15.73 -28.54 11.04
CA ALA A 338 -16.20 -28.66 12.42
C ALA A 338 -17.67 -29.11 12.51
N GLU A 339 -18.54 -28.58 11.67
CA GLU A 339 -19.94 -29.02 11.55
C GLU A 339 -20.06 -30.46 11.06
N ALA A 340 -19.26 -30.86 10.07
CA ALA A 340 -19.24 -32.23 9.56
C ALA A 340 -18.73 -33.22 10.62
N THR A 341 -17.70 -32.85 11.37
CA THR A 341 -17.18 -33.63 12.51
C THR A 341 -18.26 -33.78 13.59
N THR A 342 -18.97 -32.70 13.93
CA THR A 342 -20.09 -32.76 14.89
C THR A 342 -21.18 -33.72 14.41
N ARG A 343 -21.63 -33.59 13.15
CA ARG A 343 -22.60 -34.51 12.55
C ARG A 343 -22.13 -35.96 12.52
N ALA A 344 -20.83 -36.20 12.27
CA ALA A 344 -20.27 -37.53 12.33
C ALA A 344 -20.33 -38.11 13.75
N THR A 345 -19.96 -37.33 14.78
CA THR A 345 -20.07 -37.78 16.18
C THR A 345 -21.52 -38.01 16.63
N GLU A 346 -22.47 -37.19 16.16
CA GLU A 346 -23.90 -37.40 16.40
C GLU A 346 -24.41 -38.68 15.71
N ALA A 347 -23.97 -38.93 14.47
CA ALA A 347 -24.30 -40.16 13.75
C ALA A 347 -23.71 -41.40 14.42
N GLU A 348 -22.47 -41.35 14.90
CA GLU A 348 -21.84 -42.42 15.68
C GLU A 348 -22.62 -42.69 16.99
N ALA A 349 -23.00 -41.65 17.72
CA ALA A 349 -23.84 -41.78 18.91
C ALA A 349 -25.21 -42.38 18.58
N GLY A 350 -25.82 -41.97 17.46
CA GLY A 350 -27.07 -42.54 16.95
C GLY A 350 -26.95 -44.03 16.58
N ILE A 351 -25.82 -44.44 15.97
CA ILE A 351 -25.52 -45.85 15.69
C ILE A 351 -25.38 -46.64 17.00
N ALA A 352 -24.66 -46.11 17.99
CA ALA A 352 -24.50 -46.76 19.29
C ALA A 352 -25.85 -46.94 20.01
N ALA A 353 -26.71 -45.91 20.00
CA ALA A 353 -28.06 -46.01 20.55
C ALA A 353 -28.94 -47.02 19.79
N ALA A 354 -28.82 -47.09 18.47
CA ALA A 354 -29.52 -48.10 17.67
C ALA A 354 -29.06 -49.53 18.00
N GLN A 355 -27.75 -49.73 18.23
CA GLN A 355 -27.19 -51.01 18.67
C GLN A 355 -27.68 -51.41 20.07
N GLU A 356 -27.80 -50.44 21.00
CA GLU A 356 -28.39 -50.68 22.32
C GLU A 356 -29.86 -51.10 22.20
N HIS A 357 -30.66 -50.39 21.41
CA HIS A 357 -32.04 -50.79 21.14
C HIS A 357 -32.15 -52.15 20.44
N GLU A 358 -31.22 -52.50 19.58
CA GLU A 358 -31.17 -53.83 18.95
C GLU A 358 -30.84 -54.91 19.98
N ALA A 359 -29.92 -54.65 20.91
CA ALA A 359 -29.61 -55.54 22.03
C ALA A 359 -30.81 -55.70 22.99
N GLU A 360 -31.53 -54.61 23.30
CA GLU A 360 -32.78 -54.65 24.07
C GLU A 360 -33.85 -55.48 23.37
N ARG A 361 -34.02 -55.29 22.05
CA ARG A 361 -34.94 -56.09 21.24
C ARG A 361 -34.55 -57.56 21.21
N ALA A 362 -33.26 -57.88 21.10
CA ALA A 362 -32.77 -59.25 21.17
C ALA A 362 -33.05 -59.89 22.54
N ALA A 363 -32.81 -59.18 23.64
CA ALA A 363 -33.13 -59.65 24.99
C ALA A 363 -34.65 -59.82 25.21
N ALA A 364 -35.46 -58.92 24.64
CA ALA A 364 -36.92 -59.04 24.66
C ALA A 364 -37.41 -60.25 23.85
N LEU A 365 -36.79 -60.54 22.71
CA LEU A 365 -37.05 -61.74 21.92
C LEU A 365 -36.68 -63.01 22.70
N GLU A 366 -35.50 -63.06 23.32
CA GLU A 366 -35.08 -64.19 24.17
C GLU A 366 -36.07 -64.41 25.34
N THR A 367 -36.54 -63.32 25.95
CA THR A 367 -37.57 -63.39 27.00
C THR A 367 -38.90 -63.92 26.46
N LEU A 368 -39.33 -63.46 25.27
CA LEU A 368 -40.54 -63.95 24.62
C LEU A 368 -40.41 -65.43 24.23
N GLU A 369 -39.26 -65.87 23.73
CA GLU A 369 -38.95 -67.27 23.45
C GLU A 369 -39.03 -68.10 24.74
N GLY A 370 -38.43 -67.64 25.84
CA GLY A 370 -38.54 -68.29 27.15
C GLY A 370 -39.99 -68.38 27.64
N ARG A 371 -40.81 -67.34 27.42
CA ARG A 371 -42.25 -67.37 27.73
C ARG A 371 -43.03 -68.34 26.84
N ILE A 372 -42.67 -68.45 25.56
CA ILE A 372 -43.27 -69.42 24.64
C ILE A 372 -42.96 -70.84 25.11
N VAL A 373 -41.70 -71.14 25.47
CA VAL A 373 -41.29 -72.44 26.03
C VAL A 373 -42.07 -72.76 27.30
N ALA A 374 -42.13 -71.82 28.26
CA ALA A 374 -42.91 -72.00 29.49
C ALA A 374 -44.40 -72.23 29.20
N ALA A 375 -44.99 -71.48 28.26
CA ALA A 375 -46.38 -71.67 27.84
C ALA A 375 -46.60 -73.02 27.11
N THR A 376 -45.60 -73.53 26.38
CA THR A 376 -45.68 -74.86 25.75
C THR A 376 -45.57 -75.98 26.80
N GLU A 377 -44.76 -75.81 27.83
CA GLU A 377 -44.70 -76.74 28.98
C GLU A 377 -46.01 -76.71 29.79
N GLU A 378 -46.59 -75.54 30.02
CA GLU A 378 -47.91 -75.39 30.65
C GLU A 378 -49.02 -76.03 29.79
N ALA A 379 -48.97 -75.86 28.47
CA ALA A 379 -49.89 -76.50 27.54
C ALA A 379 -49.75 -78.03 27.57
N ALA A 380 -48.53 -78.57 27.55
CA ALA A 380 -48.28 -79.99 27.70
C ALA A 380 -48.76 -80.53 29.07
N GLY A 381 -48.59 -79.73 30.13
CA GLY A 381 -49.13 -80.04 31.46
C GLY A 381 -50.66 -80.02 31.50
N ALA A 382 -51.30 -79.12 30.76
CA ALA A 382 -52.76 -79.06 30.61
C ALA A 382 -53.30 -80.23 29.77
N GLU A 383 -52.59 -80.62 28.71
CA GLU A 383 -52.88 -81.82 27.91
C GLU A 383 -52.75 -83.09 28.74
N GLY A 384 -51.73 -83.18 29.61
CA GLY A 384 -51.59 -84.28 30.58
C GLY A 384 -52.78 -84.37 31.55
N LYS A 385 -53.25 -83.23 32.07
CA LYS A 385 -54.47 -83.17 32.91
C LYS A 385 -55.74 -83.53 32.15
N LEU A 386 -55.81 -83.18 30.86
CA LEU A 386 -56.93 -83.55 29.99
C LEU A 386 -56.97 -85.06 29.75
N ALA A 387 -55.81 -85.69 29.52
CA ALA A 387 -55.70 -87.14 29.38
C ALA A 387 -56.07 -87.87 30.70
N GLU A 388 -55.67 -87.33 31.84
CA GLU A 388 -56.06 -87.85 33.17
C GLU A 388 -57.58 -87.75 33.40
N LEU A 389 -58.20 -86.61 33.05
CA LEU A 389 -59.65 -86.44 33.14
C LEU A 389 -60.41 -87.37 32.19
N GLN A 390 -59.90 -87.60 30.99
CA GLN A 390 -60.48 -88.57 30.04
C GLN A 390 -60.41 -90.01 30.57
N ALA A 391 -59.32 -90.39 31.23
CA ALA A 391 -59.20 -91.70 31.88
C ALA A 391 -60.22 -91.86 33.02
N ARG A 392 -60.45 -90.82 33.83
CA ARG A 392 -61.46 -90.83 34.91
C ARG A 392 -62.90 -90.89 34.40
N ILE A 393 -63.18 -90.32 33.23
CA ILE A 393 -64.50 -90.43 32.59
C ILE A 393 -64.75 -91.87 32.13
N ALA A 394 -63.77 -92.51 31.48
CA ALA A 394 -63.88 -93.91 31.06
C ALA A 394 -64.06 -94.88 32.26
N GLU A 395 -63.42 -94.58 33.39
CA GLU A 395 -63.57 -95.33 34.64
C GLU A 395 -64.97 -95.15 35.28
N ALA A 396 -65.54 -93.95 35.18
CA ALA A 396 -66.91 -93.68 35.65
C ALA A 396 -67.99 -94.33 34.76
N GLU A 397 -67.75 -94.42 33.45
CA GLU A 397 -68.66 -95.09 32.50
C GLU A 397 -68.72 -96.60 32.74
N THR A 398 -67.57 -97.24 33.02
CA THR A 398 -67.51 -98.67 33.36
C THR A 398 -68.16 -98.99 34.72
N GLU A 399 -68.09 -98.09 35.69
CA GLU A 399 -68.80 -98.22 36.97
C GLU A 399 -70.33 -98.08 36.79
N SER A 400 -70.77 -97.19 35.90
CA SER A 400 -72.19 -96.98 35.57
C SER A 400 -72.83 -98.20 34.87
N GLU A 401 -72.10 -98.85 33.96
CA GLU A 401 -72.57 -100.08 33.30
C GLU A 401 -72.69 -101.24 34.31
N ARG A 402 -71.75 -101.35 35.24
CA ARG A 402 -71.78 -102.34 36.32
C ARG A 402 -72.99 -102.18 37.25
N LEU A 403 -73.35 -100.92 37.56
CA LEU A 403 -74.52 -100.60 38.38
C LEU A 403 -75.84 -100.84 37.62
N ALA A 404 -75.86 -100.68 36.30
CA ALA A 404 -77.03 -100.97 35.47
C ALA A 404 -77.31 -102.49 35.36
N GLU A 405 -76.26 -103.32 35.28
CA GLU A 405 -76.40 -104.79 35.32
C GLU A 405 -76.82 -105.30 36.70
N ALA A 406 -76.33 -104.70 37.78
CA ALA A 406 -76.77 -105.03 39.14
C ALA A 406 -78.26 -104.68 39.39
N ALA A 407 -78.74 -103.58 38.80
CA ALA A 407 -80.14 -103.15 38.92
C ALA A 407 -81.12 -104.06 38.18
N THR A 408 -80.72 -104.61 37.02
CA THR A 408 -81.57 -105.55 36.26
C THR A 408 -81.63 -106.93 36.91
N ALA A 409 -80.54 -107.41 37.52
CA ALA A 409 -80.52 -108.64 38.32
C ALA A 409 -81.40 -108.52 39.59
N ALA A 410 -81.38 -107.36 40.25
CA ALA A 410 -82.23 -107.10 41.42
C ALA A 410 -83.74 -107.06 41.06
N ALA A 411 -84.10 -106.49 39.91
CA ALA A 411 -85.49 -106.43 39.44
C ALA A 411 -86.08 -107.80 39.07
N GLN A 412 -85.25 -108.75 38.62
CA GLN A 412 -85.67 -110.13 38.37
C GLN A 412 -85.88 -110.92 39.67
N GLY A 413 -84.97 -110.79 40.64
CA GLY A 413 -85.14 -111.41 41.95
C GLY A 413 -86.37 -110.94 42.71
N GLN A 414 -86.81 -109.69 42.48
CA GLN A 414 -87.98 -109.13 43.14
C GLN A 414 -89.31 -109.67 42.57
N ARG A 415 -89.36 -109.98 41.27
CA ARG A 415 -90.53 -110.64 40.65
C ARG A 415 -90.67 -112.10 41.08
N GLU A 416 -89.57 -112.83 41.17
CA GLU A 416 -89.58 -114.21 41.65
C GLU A 416 -89.99 -114.30 43.13
N ALA A 417 -89.59 -113.31 43.95
CA ALA A 417 -90.02 -113.21 45.34
C ALA A 417 -91.51 -112.84 45.50
N GLU A 418 -92.07 -112.04 44.58
CA GLU A 418 -93.50 -111.71 44.56
C GLU A 418 -94.36 -112.90 44.12
N ASP A 419 -93.90 -113.68 43.15
CA ASP A 419 -94.56 -114.91 42.71
C ASP A 419 -94.54 -116.00 43.80
N GLN A 420 -93.41 -116.16 44.52
CA GLN A 420 -93.32 -117.05 45.67
C GLN A 420 -94.23 -116.59 46.82
N ARG A 421 -94.38 -115.28 47.02
CA ARG A 421 -95.25 -114.71 48.05
C ARG A 421 -96.74 -114.88 47.70
N ALA A 422 -97.12 -114.78 46.43
CA ALA A 422 -98.47 -115.06 45.96
C ALA A 422 -98.82 -116.57 46.07
N ALA A 423 -97.87 -117.44 45.76
CA ALA A 423 -98.00 -118.89 45.94
C ALA A 423 -98.17 -119.25 47.42
N LEU A 424 -97.33 -118.71 48.32
CA LEU A 424 -97.41 -118.92 49.76
C LEU A 424 -98.68 -118.33 50.40
N GLN A 425 -99.26 -117.26 49.83
CA GLN A 425 -100.54 -116.72 50.28
C GLN A 425 -101.73 -117.61 49.88
N THR A 426 -101.63 -118.28 48.74
CA THR A 426 -102.63 -119.26 48.30
C THR A 426 -102.51 -120.55 49.12
N GLU A 427 -101.27 -120.96 49.44
CA GLU A 427 -100.98 -122.09 50.33
C GLU A 427 -101.41 -121.78 51.78
N LEU A 428 -101.26 -120.54 52.26
CA LEU A 428 -101.80 -120.11 53.55
C LEU A 428 -103.34 -120.09 53.56
N ALA A 429 -104.00 -119.72 52.48
CA ALA A 429 -105.47 -119.79 52.39
C ALA A 429 -105.97 -121.25 52.41
N ASP A 430 -105.29 -122.14 51.71
CA ASP A 430 -105.57 -123.58 51.70
C ASP A 430 -105.27 -124.25 53.05
N LEU A 431 -104.14 -123.91 53.68
CA LEU A 431 -103.77 -124.37 55.01
C LEU A 431 -104.66 -123.79 56.11
N THR A 432 -105.20 -122.58 55.96
CA THR A 432 -106.18 -122.02 56.91
C THR A 432 -107.52 -122.75 56.80
N GLY A 433 -107.92 -123.15 55.58
CA GLY A 433 -109.06 -124.05 55.37
C GLY A 433 -108.84 -125.43 56.00
N ARG A 434 -107.64 -126.00 55.85
CA ARG A 434 -107.26 -127.29 56.43
C ARG A 434 -107.02 -127.24 57.94
N ILE A 435 -106.65 -126.10 58.51
CA ILE A 435 -106.50 -125.89 59.95
C ILE A 435 -107.87 -125.78 60.63
N GLU A 436 -108.90 -125.23 59.98
CA GLU A 436 -110.27 -125.29 60.53
C GLU A 436 -110.89 -126.68 60.44
N GLU A 437 -110.65 -127.44 59.37
CA GLU A 437 -111.09 -128.84 59.33
C GLU A 437 -110.27 -129.73 60.28
N ALA A 438 -108.96 -129.48 60.40
CA ALA A 438 -108.13 -130.16 61.40
C ALA A 438 -108.53 -129.77 62.82
N ARG A 439 -109.05 -128.57 63.09
CA ARG A 439 -109.67 -128.22 64.38
C ARG A 439 -110.91 -129.05 64.67
N VAL A 440 -111.78 -129.28 63.67
CA VAL A 440 -112.90 -130.25 63.79
C VAL A 440 -112.39 -131.68 64.08
N THR A 441 -111.20 -132.02 63.59
CA THR A 441 -110.60 -133.35 63.76
C THR A 441 -109.77 -133.50 65.06
N LEU A 442 -109.24 -132.39 65.61
CA LEU A 442 -108.45 -132.35 66.83
C LEU A 442 -109.32 -132.15 68.09
N GLU A 443 -110.55 -131.65 67.95
CA GLU A 443 -111.49 -131.56 69.07
C GLU A 443 -112.00 -132.94 69.56
N THR A 444 -112.22 -133.96 68.72
CA THR A 444 -112.77 -135.25 69.21
C THR A 444 -111.73 -136.30 69.59
N LEU A 445 -110.45 -136.10 69.25
CA LEU A 445 -109.33 -136.85 69.82
C LEU A 445 -108.71 -136.19 71.06
N GLN A 446 -109.16 -134.98 71.44
CA GLN A 446 -108.89 -134.41 72.76
C GLN A 446 -109.90 -134.86 73.85
N GLN A 447 -110.87 -135.73 73.52
CA GLN A 447 -111.83 -136.31 74.49
C GLN A 447 -111.96 -137.84 74.44
N GLU A 448 -110.83 -138.53 74.30
CA GLU A 448 -110.67 -139.87 74.92
C GLU A 448 -110.05 -139.77 76.34
N ARG A 449 -109.73 -138.58 76.87
CA ARG A 449 -108.72 -138.52 77.95
C ARG A 449 -108.95 -137.64 79.19
N GLN A 450 -110.22 -137.44 79.56
CA GLN A 450 -110.75 -137.54 80.94
C GLN A 450 -112.24 -137.20 80.87
N ALA A 451 -113.12 -138.21 80.93
CA ALA A 451 -114.55 -138.01 80.83
C ALA A 451 -115.08 -137.29 82.10
N LEU A 452 -115.72 -136.13 81.87
CA LEU A 452 -116.56 -135.32 82.79
C LEU A 452 -115.83 -134.28 83.68
N GLU A 453 -115.73 -133.03 83.22
CA GLU A 453 -116.53 -131.86 83.70
C GLU A 453 -115.92 -130.46 83.39
N THR A 454 -116.84 -129.56 82.98
CA THR A 454 -116.90 -128.10 82.68
C THR A 454 -116.35 -127.10 83.75
N PRO A 455 -116.49 -125.75 83.64
CA PRO A 455 -116.22 -124.74 82.57
C PRO A 455 -115.49 -123.45 83.08
N ALA A 456 -115.05 -122.56 82.16
CA ALA A 456 -114.75 -121.10 82.35
C ALA A 456 -113.64 -120.69 83.36
N PRO A 457 -113.13 -119.42 83.41
CA PRO A 457 -113.07 -118.30 82.46
C PRO A 457 -111.60 -117.81 82.23
N ALA A 458 -111.30 -117.11 81.12
CA ALA A 458 -110.99 -115.67 81.01
C ALA A 458 -109.59 -115.16 81.44
N THR A 459 -109.13 -114.18 80.64
CA THR A 459 -108.27 -113.01 80.99
C THR A 459 -106.79 -113.31 81.28
N GLU A 460 -105.77 -112.60 80.76
CA GLU A 460 -105.58 -111.15 80.57
C GLU A 460 -104.28 -110.97 79.71
N ALA A 461 -104.23 -110.22 78.59
CA ALA A 461 -103.90 -108.78 78.52
C ALA A 461 -102.95 -108.29 79.65
N PRO A 462 -101.80 -107.65 79.33
CA PRO A 462 -101.80 -106.26 78.87
C PRO A 462 -100.86 -106.04 77.67
N ALA A 463 -101.14 -105.18 76.69
CA ALA A 463 -101.25 -103.72 76.74
C ALA A 463 -99.96 -103.01 77.20
N ALA A 464 -99.57 -102.01 76.39
CA ALA A 464 -98.51 -101.01 76.58
C ALA A 464 -97.06 -101.52 76.38
N ALA A 465 -96.13 -100.82 75.74
CA ALA A 465 -96.10 -99.50 75.14
C ALA A 465 -94.72 -99.28 74.48
N VAL A 466 -94.71 -98.50 73.39
CA VAL A 466 -93.67 -97.52 73.03
C VAL A 466 -92.32 -98.01 72.48
N ALA A 467 -92.17 -97.75 71.17
CA ALA A 467 -91.09 -97.04 70.48
C ALA A 467 -89.62 -97.47 70.57
N GLY A 468 -88.93 -97.29 69.44
CA GLY A 468 -87.47 -97.19 69.32
C GLY A 468 -86.88 -98.24 68.39
N SER A 469 -86.75 -98.00 67.07
CA SER A 469 -85.65 -97.27 66.41
C SER A 469 -84.30 -98.00 66.42
N GLN A 470 -83.70 -98.16 65.23
CA GLN A 470 -82.32 -97.76 64.83
C GLN A 470 -81.81 -98.67 63.69
N GLU A 471 -81.55 -98.19 62.47
CA GLU A 471 -80.44 -97.31 62.02
C GLU A 471 -79.03 -97.81 62.39
N ARG A 472 -78.21 -98.07 61.36
CA ARG A 472 -76.77 -97.75 61.27
C ARG A 472 -76.43 -97.68 59.77
N ARG A 473 -76.22 -96.54 59.09
CA ARG A 473 -75.60 -95.25 59.46
C ARG A 473 -74.24 -95.40 60.15
N SER A 474 -73.26 -94.74 59.54
CA SER A 474 -71.94 -94.43 60.07
C SER A 474 -72.04 -94.09 61.55
N GLN A 475 -71.23 -94.80 62.34
CA GLN A 475 -71.42 -95.02 63.76
C GLN A 475 -71.06 -93.78 64.60
N PRO A 476 -71.90 -93.38 65.58
CA PRO A 476 -71.56 -92.33 66.52
C PRO A 476 -70.38 -92.76 67.40
N LEU A 477 -69.39 -91.89 67.54
CA LEU A 477 -68.21 -92.11 68.36
C LEU A 477 -68.61 -92.34 69.82
N ALA A 478 -68.00 -93.34 70.47
CA ALA A 478 -68.32 -93.67 71.85
C ALA A 478 -67.97 -92.50 72.78
N PRO A 479 -68.80 -92.17 73.80
CA PRO A 479 -68.57 -91.00 74.68
C PRO A 479 -67.18 -90.98 75.33
N GLY A 480 -66.65 -92.16 75.65
CA GLY A 480 -65.30 -92.30 76.20
C GLY A 480 -64.19 -91.88 75.23
N GLN A 481 -64.37 -92.08 73.91
CA GLN A 481 -63.39 -91.64 72.90
C GLN A 481 -63.42 -90.11 72.72
N ILE A 482 -64.60 -89.49 72.77
CA ILE A 482 -64.76 -88.03 72.68
C ILE A 482 -64.16 -87.36 73.92
N ALA A 483 -64.48 -87.86 75.12
CA ALA A 483 -63.91 -87.34 76.37
C ALA A 483 -62.37 -87.47 76.40
N GLN A 484 -61.83 -88.58 75.88
CA GLN A 484 -60.38 -88.80 75.84
C GLN A 484 -59.67 -87.96 74.77
N ALA A 485 -60.35 -87.61 73.67
CA ALA A 485 -59.83 -86.67 72.68
C ALA A 485 -59.86 -85.23 73.21
N LEU A 486 -60.94 -84.81 73.87
CA LEU A 486 -61.04 -83.48 74.49
C LEU A 486 -60.06 -83.28 75.65
N ALA A 487 -59.77 -84.33 76.42
CA ALA A 487 -58.76 -84.30 77.48
C ALA A 487 -57.32 -84.17 76.94
N ARG A 488 -57.06 -84.64 75.71
CA ARG A 488 -55.74 -84.57 75.05
C ARG A 488 -55.55 -83.33 74.19
N ALA A 489 -56.63 -82.61 73.88
CA ALA A 489 -56.57 -81.44 73.01
C ALA A 489 -55.92 -80.23 73.72
N PRO A 490 -54.84 -79.64 73.16
CA PRO A 490 -54.16 -78.50 73.76
C PRO A 490 -55.11 -77.31 73.93
N GLY A 491 -55.12 -76.69 75.11
CA GLY A 491 -55.97 -75.52 75.41
C GLY A 491 -57.37 -75.81 75.95
N MET A 492 -57.78 -77.08 76.07
CA MET A 492 -59.06 -77.46 76.68
C MET A 492 -59.06 -77.44 78.22
N GLU A 493 -57.90 -77.25 78.85
CA GLU A 493 -57.72 -77.23 80.31
C GLU A 493 -58.44 -76.06 80.99
N THR A 494 -58.59 -74.93 80.29
CA THR A 494 -59.25 -73.72 80.80
C THR A 494 -60.76 -73.69 80.57
N VAL A 495 -61.31 -74.68 79.85
CA VAL A 495 -62.75 -74.76 79.54
C VAL A 495 -63.50 -75.27 80.77
N ASN A 496 -64.52 -74.53 81.21
CA ASN A 496 -65.26 -74.91 82.41
C ASN A 496 -65.99 -76.25 82.19
N THR A 497 -66.24 -76.98 83.27
CA THR A 497 -66.83 -78.33 83.21
C THR A 497 -68.17 -78.37 82.48
N ALA A 498 -69.02 -77.36 82.67
CA ALA A 498 -70.31 -77.26 81.98
C ALA A 498 -70.15 -77.04 80.46
N GLN A 499 -69.18 -76.23 80.03
CA GLN A 499 -68.87 -76.04 78.61
C GLN A 499 -68.29 -77.31 77.99
N ARG A 500 -67.41 -78.02 78.71
CA ARG A 500 -66.86 -79.31 78.25
C ARG A 500 -67.96 -80.35 78.10
N THR A 501 -68.84 -80.47 79.09
CA THR A 501 -70.01 -81.37 79.00
C THR A 501 -70.91 -80.98 77.83
N ARG A 502 -71.12 -79.69 77.59
CA ARG A 502 -71.91 -79.23 76.42
C ARG A 502 -71.23 -79.55 75.09
N LEU A 503 -69.90 -79.50 75.04
CA LEU A 503 -69.13 -79.84 73.84
C LEU A 503 -69.14 -81.35 73.55
N GLU A 504 -68.99 -82.18 74.59
CA GLU A 504 -69.14 -83.63 74.51
C GLU A 504 -70.54 -84.01 74.03
N GLU A 505 -71.56 -83.30 74.52
CA GLU A 505 -72.94 -83.49 74.12
C GLU A 505 -73.15 -83.14 72.64
N LEU A 506 -72.67 -82.00 72.16
CA LEU A 506 -72.80 -81.58 70.75
C LEU A 506 -72.02 -82.50 69.78
N LEU A 507 -70.80 -82.91 70.15
CA LEU A 507 -70.00 -83.84 69.34
C LEU A 507 -70.59 -85.26 69.34
N GLY A 508 -71.16 -85.70 70.46
CA GLY A 508 -71.89 -86.97 70.55
C GLY A 508 -73.17 -86.99 69.71
N GLN A 509 -73.78 -85.82 69.49
CA GLN A 509 -74.93 -85.64 68.59
C GLN A 509 -74.54 -85.59 67.10
N GLY A 510 -73.25 -85.71 66.77
CA GLY A 510 -72.76 -85.74 65.39
C GLY A 510 -72.65 -84.37 64.72
N VAL A 511 -72.63 -83.28 65.50
CA VAL A 511 -72.37 -81.93 64.98
C VAL A 511 -70.91 -81.82 64.56
N CYS A 512 -70.64 -81.20 63.39
CA CYS A 512 -69.29 -80.96 62.90
C CYS A 512 -68.39 -80.33 63.97
N THR A 513 -67.16 -80.85 64.11
CA THR A 513 -66.24 -80.48 65.21
C THR A 513 -65.97 -78.98 65.28
N HIS A 514 -65.87 -78.32 64.12
CA HIS A 514 -65.70 -76.87 64.05
C HIS A 514 -66.90 -76.10 64.62
N ASP A 515 -68.11 -76.52 64.27
CA ASP A 515 -69.33 -75.80 64.63
C ASP A 515 -69.69 -76.01 66.10
N ALA A 516 -69.44 -77.21 66.64
CA ALA A 516 -69.58 -77.49 68.06
C ALA A 516 -68.62 -76.63 68.91
N LEU A 517 -67.35 -76.49 68.49
CA LEU A 517 -66.36 -75.66 69.19
C LEU A 517 -66.71 -74.16 69.10
N SER A 518 -67.09 -73.69 67.92
CA SER A 518 -67.47 -72.28 67.69
C SER A 518 -68.73 -71.91 68.50
N SER A 519 -69.72 -72.81 68.55
CA SER A 519 -70.96 -72.63 69.30
C SER A 519 -70.74 -72.43 70.81
N VAL A 520 -69.79 -73.14 71.41
CA VAL A 520 -69.64 -73.18 72.88
C VAL A 520 -68.55 -72.23 73.38
N LEU A 521 -67.47 -72.07 72.61
CA LEU A 521 -66.30 -71.27 73.02
C LEU A 521 -66.22 -69.92 72.30
N GLY A 522 -67.03 -69.71 71.25
CA GLY A 522 -67.13 -68.46 70.47
C GLY A 522 -65.94 -68.24 69.52
N THR A 523 -64.71 -68.34 70.01
CA THR A 523 -63.48 -68.23 69.20
C THR A 523 -62.63 -69.50 69.38
N VAL A 524 -62.36 -70.20 68.29
CA VAL A 524 -61.72 -71.51 68.32
C VAL A 524 -60.21 -71.36 68.06
N ASN A 525 -59.38 -71.85 68.99
CA ASN A 525 -57.93 -71.90 68.78
C ASN A 525 -57.60 -72.91 67.67
N ARG A 526 -56.91 -72.45 66.62
CA ARG A 526 -56.56 -73.24 65.43
C ARG A 526 -55.81 -74.53 65.77
N GLN A 527 -54.95 -74.53 66.80
CA GLN A 527 -54.21 -75.74 67.19
C GLN A 527 -55.14 -76.81 67.80
N THR A 528 -56.08 -76.40 68.65
CA THR A 528 -57.09 -77.28 69.25
C THR A 528 -58.00 -77.90 68.18
N LEU A 529 -58.43 -77.10 67.20
CA LEU A 529 -59.25 -77.58 66.09
C LEU A 529 -58.51 -78.61 65.22
N VAL A 530 -57.26 -78.34 64.86
CA VAL A 530 -56.46 -79.27 64.04
C VAL A 530 -56.21 -80.59 64.79
N SER A 531 -55.98 -80.53 66.11
CA SER A 531 -55.82 -81.74 66.95
C SER A 531 -57.12 -82.55 66.99
N LEU A 532 -58.26 -81.91 67.23
CA LEU A 532 -59.54 -82.63 67.35
C LEU A 532 -60.04 -83.18 66.02
N ILE A 533 -59.82 -82.49 64.89
CA ILE A 533 -60.13 -83.05 63.55
C ILE A 533 -59.22 -84.24 63.21
N ARG A 534 -57.96 -84.23 63.67
CA ARG A 534 -57.06 -85.36 63.49
C ARG A 534 -57.52 -86.59 64.28
N ASP A 535 -58.00 -86.39 65.50
CA ASP A 535 -58.34 -87.49 66.41
C ASP A 535 -59.78 -88.00 66.24
N LEU A 536 -60.74 -87.12 65.92
CA LEU A 536 -62.17 -87.45 65.78
C LEU A 536 -62.61 -87.61 64.32
N GLY A 537 -61.71 -87.34 63.37
CA GLY A 537 -61.96 -87.42 61.94
C GLY A 537 -62.51 -86.12 61.35
N ARG A 538 -62.44 -86.01 60.03
CA ARG A 538 -63.09 -84.92 59.28
C ARG A 538 -64.58 -85.20 59.25
N CYS A 539 -65.38 -84.24 59.67
CA CYS A 539 -66.83 -84.31 59.67
C CYS A 539 -67.40 -84.12 58.27
#